data_AF-A0A4Q9MK66-F1
#
_entry.id   AF-A0A4Q9MK66-F1
#
_cell.length_a   1.000
_cell.length_b   1.000
_cell.length_c   1.000
_cell.angle_alpha   90.00
_cell.angle_beta   90.00
_cell.angle_gamma   90.00
#
_symmetry.space_group_name_H-M   'P 1'
#
loop_
_entity.id
_entity.type
_entity.pdbx_description
1 polymer ?
#
loop_
_entity_poly.entity_id
_entity_poly.type
_entity_poly.pdbx_seq_one_letter_code
_entity_poly.pdbx_strand_id
1 'polypeptide(L)'
;MSFRIAASPPLRRVVTAFVAAVGRLDKSLSPSDTIHRLRQYNFTFADTAYFFHIALAAFWLYIMDVPIILKLMIPLLYTFAVLIPLTSQFFVPATPIFLYLLSFFSSKYIPKEYRPTPSVVLLPTLESVLYGANVSDILTRFTHPILDLLAWVPYGVGHYVIPFIVAAFLWLFRPKESLHYWSRAFGFMNLTGVLIQIVFPCAAPWYELIYGLTPADYTIRGSPGGLARIDRLFHSSGYTAAFSNSPLVFGAFPSLHAASATMEALFMSHFFPQTTKWVFGYAAVLYWATMYLTHHYLVDVVGGSCLAVAFFYLMMPEELKSPAAATASPSGLGAPTYRSKYEIYDLEEPRGRGGRGGRGNGAIMRDAEAFDLEELSDRESDSEMDITYRSPVVPNGPPSSVPLVKSGGRASPTRKSHRHTASIASLIRSEDRGEEGWSPIGGSFAFPPTPTRAQAFEEGKGPRAM
;
A
#
# COMPACT_ATOMS: atom_id res chain seq x y z
N MET A 1 -20.23 11.00 -42.33
CA MET A 1 -20.28 9.71 -41.59
C MET A 1 -19.42 9.86 -40.35
N SER A 2 -20.06 10.00 -39.18
CA SER A 2 -19.35 10.02 -37.90
C SER A 2 -19.18 8.58 -37.44
N PHE A 3 -17.94 8.09 -37.39
CA PHE A 3 -17.60 6.81 -36.79
C PHE A 3 -17.90 6.90 -35.28
N ARG A 4 -19.13 6.59 -34.88
CA ARG A 4 -19.44 6.27 -33.48
C ARG A 4 -18.86 4.89 -33.23
N ILE A 5 -17.61 4.83 -32.75
CA ILE A 5 -17.10 3.64 -32.09
C ILE A 5 -18.09 3.37 -30.95
N ALA A 6 -18.79 2.23 -31.01
CA ALA A 6 -19.66 1.76 -29.94
C ALA A 6 -18.78 1.35 -28.75
N ALA A 7 -18.27 2.34 -28.01
CA ALA A 7 -17.49 2.12 -26.82
C ALA A 7 -18.40 1.52 -25.73
N SER A 8 -17.90 0.53 -24.99
CA SER A 8 -18.60 -0.02 -23.84
C SER A 8 -18.95 1.09 -22.82
N PRO A 9 -20.03 0.96 -22.03
CA PRO A 9 -20.39 1.96 -21.02
C PRO A 9 -19.22 2.34 -20.09
N PRO A 10 -18.38 1.41 -19.60
CA PRO A 10 -17.20 1.75 -18.80
C PRO A 10 -16.20 2.62 -19.57
N LEU A 11 -15.91 2.27 -20.83
CA LEU A 11 -14.98 3.03 -21.66
C LEU A 11 -15.49 4.46 -21.91
N ARG A 12 -16.80 4.63 -22.16
CA ARG A 12 -17.41 5.97 -22.29
C ARG A 12 -17.29 6.79 -21.01
N ARG A 13 -17.47 6.16 -19.84
CA ARG A 13 -17.32 6.83 -18.54
C ARG A 13 -15.88 7.31 -18.33
N VAL A 14 -14.89 6.46 -18.62
CA VAL A 14 -13.46 6.82 -18.51
C VAL A 14 -13.10 7.94 -19.48
N VAL A 15 -13.52 7.87 -20.74
CA VAL A 15 -13.26 8.92 -21.75
C VAL A 15 -13.88 10.25 -21.33
N THR A 16 -15.15 10.24 -20.88
CA THR A 16 -15.82 11.45 -20.40
C THR A 16 -15.10 12.03 -19.19
N ALA A 17 -14.68 11.19 -18.25
CA ALA A 17 -13.92 11.60 -17.08
C ALA A 17 -12.58 12.25 -17.47
N PHE A 18 -11.88 11.65 -18.43
CA PHE A 18 -10.62 12.16 -18.94
C PHE A 18 -10.78 13.52 -19.65
N VAL A 19 -11.80 13.68 -20.50
CA VAL A 19 -12.07 14.96 -21.18
C VAL A 19 -12.38 16.06 -20.16
N ALA A 20 -13.23 15.78 -19.17
CA ALA A 20 -13.50 16.72 -18.08
C ALA A 20 -12.23 17.03 -17.27
N ALA A 21 -11.37 16.03 -17.09
CA ALA A 21 -10.10 16.15 -16.38
C ALA A 21 -9.09 17.06 -17.05
N VAL A 22 -8.92 16.91 -18.35
CA VAL A 22 -8.08 17.81 -19.15
C VAL A 22 -8.74 19.21 -19.26
N GLY A 23 -10.07 19.26 -19.31
CA GLY A 23 -10.84 20.50 -19.36
C GLY A 23 -10.54 21.44 -18.19
N ARG A 24 -10.49 20.91 -16.96
CA ARG A 24 -10.27 21.68 -15.72
C ARG A 24 -8.81 22.00 -15.38
N LEU A 25 -7.84 21.51 -16.15
CA LEU A 25 -6.43 21.87 -15.93
C LEU A 25 -6.20 23.35 -16.19
N ASP A 26 -5.39 23.97 -15.33
CA ASP A 26 -4.76 25.24 -15.66
C ASP A 26 -3.77 25.01 -16.80
N LYS A 27 -3.94 25.72 -17.91
CA LYS A 27 -3.13 25.56 -19.13
C LYS A 27 -2.15 26.72 -19.33
N SER A 28 -2.09 27.66 -18.38
CA SER A 28 -1.16 28.78 -18.50
C SER A 28 0.29 28.32 -18.44
N LEU A 29 1.08 28.83 -19.38
CA LEU A 29 2.53 28.68 -19.42
C LEU A 29 3.27 29.92 -18.93
N SER A 30 2.54 30.96 -18.48
CA SER A 30 3.16 32.22 -18.09
C SER A 30 3.59 32.20 -16.62
N PRO A 31 4.89 32.38 -16.32
CA PRO A 31 5.35 32.53 -14.93
C PRO A 31 4.73 33.74 -14.21
N SER A 32 4.28 34.76 -14.96
CA SER A 32 3.65 35.96 -14.38
C SER A 32 2.42 35.62 -13.55
N ASP A 33 1.67 34.60 -13.95
CA ASP A 33 0.40 34.23 -13.30
C ASP A 33 0.67 33.62 -11.93
N THR A 34 1.68 32.76 -11.83
CA THR A 34 2.16 32.21 -10.55
C THR A 34 2.67 33.33 -9.64
N ILE A 35 3.48 34.25 -10.17
CA ILE A 35 4.00 35.39 -9.40
C ILE A 35 2.85 36.29 -8.91
N HIS A 36 1.85 36.54 -9.76
CA HIS A 36 0.67 37.32 -9.39
C HIS A 36 -0.13 36.65 -8.27
N ARG A 37 -0.41 35.35 -8.40
CA ARG A 37 -1.07 34.55 -7.36
C ARG A 37 -0.30 34.57 -6.04
N LEU A 38 1.03 34.43 -6.08
CA LEU A 38 1.88 34.46 -4.90
C LEU A 38 1.86 35.83 -4.21
N ARG A 39 1.87 36.94 -4.97
CA ARG A 39 1.77 38.30 -4.42
C ARG A 39 0.43 38.58 -3.73
N GLN A 40 -0.63 37.90 -4.15
CA GLN A 40 -1.97 38.02 -3.58
C GLN A 40 -2.24 36.98 -2.48
N TYR A 41 -1.29 36.07 -2.23
CA TYR A 41 -1.49 34.98 -1.30
C TYR A 41 -1.41 35.48 0.15
N ASN A 42 -2.43 35.14 0.93
CA ASN A 42 -2.45 35.41 2.37
C ASN A 42 -1.81 34.24 3.10
N PHE A 43 -0.57 34.42 3.54
CA PHE A 43 0.16 33.40 4.29
C PHE A 43 -0.52 33.09 5.63
N THR A 44 -0.53 31.81 5.94
CA THR A 44 -1.08 31.20 7.14
C THR A 44 0.03 30.51 7.92
N PHE A 45 -0.26 30.07 9.15
CA PHE A 45 0.70 29.31 9.93
C PHE A 45 1.07 27.96 9.28
N ALA A 46 0.16 27.34 8.52
CA ALA A 46 0.44 26.10 7.80
C ALA A 46 1.55 26.23 6.74
N ASP A 47 1.76 27.45 6.22
CA ASP A 47 2.80 27.73 5.23
C ASP A 47 4.22 27.65 5.82
N THR A 48 4.36 27.56 7.14
CA THR A 48 5.65 27.28 7.78
C THR A 48 6.26 25.94 7.34
N ALA A 49 5.43 25.01 6.85
CA ALA A 49 5.90 23.77 6.22
C ALA A 49 6.85 24.03 5.04
N TYR A 50 6.70 25.14 4.31
CA TYR A 50 7.60 25.48 3.21
C TYR A 50 9.02 25.83 3.67
N PHE A 51 9.18 26.42 4.86
CA PHE A 51 10.51 26.64 5.43
C PHE A 51 11.18 25.31 5.79
N PHE A 52 10.42 24.37 6.37
CA PHE A 52 10.90 23.00 6.61
C PHE A 52 11.31 22.31 5.31
N HIS A 53 10.49 22.42 4.25
CA HIS A 53 10.80 21.87 2.93
C HIS A 53 12.12 22.41 2.37
N ILE A 54 12.31 23.73 2.39
CA ILE A 54 13.53 24.38 1.88
C ILE A 54 14.74 23.98 2.72
N ALA A 55 14.63 24.01 4.05
CA ALA A 55 15.73 23.65 4.94
C ALA A 55 16.16 22.19 4.75
N LEU A 56 15.19 21.27 4.65
CA LEU A 56 15.46 19.86 4.45
C LEU A 56 16.07 19.58 3.07
N ALA A 57 15.54 20.21 2.01
CA ALA A 57 16.11 20.10 0.67
C ALA A 57 17.54 20.65 0.62
N ALA A 58 17.79 21.81 1.23
CA ALA A 58 19.11 22.41 1.31
C ALA A 58 20.11 21.51 2.06
N PHE A 59 19.68 20.90 3.16
CA PHE A 59 20.49 19.92 3.89
C PHE A 59 20.88 18.72 3.02
N TRP A 60 19.93 18.10 2.33
CA TRP A 60 20.22 16.95 1.46
C TRP A 60 21.11 17.33 0.29
N LEU A 61 20.83 18.46 -0.36
CA LEU A 61 21.68 18.96 -1.45
C LEU A 61 23.08 19.29 -0.95
N TYR A 62 23.24 19.80 0.28
CA TYR A 62 24.55 20.07 0.85
C TYR A 62 25.39 18.80 0.97
N ILE A 63 24.87 17.76 1.63
CA ILE A 63 25.64 16.53 1.89
C ILE A 63 25.79 15.60 0.68
N MET A 64 24.95 15.77 -0.35
CA MET A 64 24.94 14.89 -1.53
C MET A 64 26.28 14.92 -2.26
N ASP A 65 26.94 13.78 -2.39
CA ASP A 65 28.23 13.66 -3.10
C ASP A 65 28.01 13.28 -4.57
N VAL A 66 27.64 14.28 -5.38
CA VAL A 66 27.44 14.16 -6.84
C VAL A 66 28.03 15.39 -7.53
N PRO A 67 28.36 15.31 -8.84
CA PRO A 67 28.81 16.47 -9.60
C PRO A 67 27.90 17.70 -9.41
N ILE A 68 28.52 18.86 -9.17
CA ILE A 68 27.80 20.09 -8.80
C ILE A 68 26.71 20.47 -9.81
N ILE A 69 26.92 20.18 -11.10
CA ILE A 69 25.94 20.43 -12.16
C ILE A 69 24.65 19.63 -11.90
N LEU A 70 24.77 18.32 -11.59
CA LEU A 70 23.60 17.48 -11.29
C LEU A 70 22.91 17.92 -10.00
N LYS A 71 23.69 18.32 -8.98
CA LYS A 71 23.18 18.86 -7.71
C LYS A 71 22.34 20.13 -7.94
N LEU A 72 22.81 21.06 -8.78
CA LEU A 72 22.13 22.32 -9.08
C LEU A 72 20.93 22.15 -10.04
N MET A 73 20.92 21.10 -10.87
CA MET A 73 19.76 20.79 -11.72
C MET A 73 18.50 20.47 -10.91
N ILE A 74 18.63 19.85 -9.74
CA ILE A 74 17.49 19.48 -8.89
C ILE A 74 16.65 20.72 -8.49
N PRO A 75 17.20 21.73 -7.77
CA PRO A 75 16.43 22.92 -7.41
C PRO A 75 16.05 23.76 -8.62
N LEU A 76 16.86 23.79 -9.69
CA LEU A 76 16.54 24.53 -10.91
C LEU A 76 15.30 23.97 -11.61
N LEU A 77 15.26 22.66 -11.86
CA LEU A 77 14.13 21.99 -12.50
C LEU A 77 12.87 22.06 -11.64
N TYR A 78 13.01 21.89 -10.32
CA TYR A 78 11.89 22.05 -9.40
C TYR A 78 11.34 23.48 -9.42
N THR A 79 12.22 24.50 -9.36
CA THR A 79 11.83 25.92 -9.43
C THR A 79 11.10 26.22 -10.73
N PHE A 80 11.61 25.74 -11.86
CA PHE A 80 10.95 25.88 -13.15
C PHE A 80 9.55 25.23 -13.13
N ALA A 81 9.43 24.00 -12.61
CA ALA A 81 8.17 23.29 -12.55
C ALA A 81 7.13 23.97 -11.64
N VAL A 82 7.53 24.63 -10.56
CA VAL A 82 6.59 25.37 -9.69
C VAL A 82 6.27 26.78 -10.21
N LEU A 83 7.12 27.37 -11.07
CA LEU A 83 6.86 28.68 -11.67
C LEU A 83 5.81 28.61 -12.79
N ILE A 84 5.74 27.50 -13.53
CA ILE A 84 4.78 27.35 -14.65
C ILE A 84 3.42 26.85 -14.11
N PRO A 85 2.31 27.59 -14.29
CA PRO A 85 0.99 27.20 -13.77
C PRO A 85 0.57 25.78 -14.15
N LEU A 86 0.76 25.40 -15.43
CA LEU A 86 0.47 24.07 -15.95
C LEU A 86 1.09 22.93 -15.11
N THR A 87 2.33 23.09 -14.66
CA THR A 87 3.03 22.06 -13.87
C THR A 87 2.87 22.28 -12.36
N SER A 88 2.81 23.53 -11.91
CA SER A 88 2.74 23.88 -10.49
C SER A 88 1.54 23.26 -9.76
N GLN A 89 0.40 23.11 -10.47
CA GLN A 89 -0.81 22.49 -9.92
C GLN A 89 -0.61 21.04 -9.48
N PHE A 90 0.42 20.36 -9.99
CA PHE A 90 0.82 19.01 -9.57
C PHE A 90 2.05 19.04 -8.66
N PHE A 91 3.06 19.85 -9.00
CA PHE A 91 4.35 19.87 -8.30
C PHE A 91 4.26 20.48 -6.90
N VAL A 92 3.43 21.50 -6.70
CA VAL A 92 3.28 22.13 -5.37
C VAL A 92 2.64 21.14 -4.38
N PRO A 93 1.51 20.47 -4.69
CA PRO A 93 0.96 19.42 -3.81
C PRO A 93 1.89 18.22 -3.63
N ALA A 94 2.67 17.85 -4.65
CA ALA A 94 3.60 16.72 -4.61
C ALA A 94 4.96 17.04 -3.95
N THR A 95 5.19 18.27 -3.47
CA THR A 95 6.43 18.68 -2.78
C THR A 95 6.89 17.70 -1.70
N PRO A 96 6.00 17.19 -0.81
CA PRO A 96 6.42 16.23 0.21
C PRO A 96 6.90 14.89 -0.38
N ILE A 97 6.38 14.47 -1.54
CA ILE A 97 6.85 13.27 -2.27
C ILE A 97 8.26 13.51 -2.81
N PHE A 98 8.52 14.67 -3.41
CA PHE A 98 9.87 14.99 -3.89
C PHE A 98 10.89 15.08 -2.77
N LEU A 99 10.50 15.62 -1.61
CA LEU A 99 11.36 15.62 -0.42
C LEU A 99 11.59 14.22 0.14
N TYR A 100 10.57 13.37 0.15
CA TYR A 100 10.72 11.96 0.49
C TYR A 100 11.77 11.30 -0.42
N LEU A 101 11.63 11.41 -1.75
CA LEU A 101 12.57 10.82 -2.71
C LEU A 101 13.99 11.39 -2.53
N LEU A 102 14.10 12.72 -2.37
CA LEU A 102 15.37 13.37 -2.11
C LEU A 102 16.02 12.85 -0.82
N SER A 103 15.24 12.70 0.26
CA SER A 103 15.72 12.16 1.54
C SER A 103 16.18 10.72 1.40
N PHE A 104 15.36 9.87 0.76
CA PHE A 104 15.66 8.46 0.56
C PHE A 104 16.96 8.26 -0.22
N PHE A 105 17.08 8.87 -1.41
CA PHE A 105 18.27 8.72 -2.25
C PHE A 105 19.51 9.42 -1.69
N SER A 106 19.34 10.47 -0.89
CA SER A 106 20.45 11.21 -0.29
C SER A 106 20.94 10.62 1.04
N SER A 107 20.14 9.78 1.70
CA SER A 107 20.48 9.16 2.98
C SER A 107 21.82 8.41 2.95
N LYS A 108 22.20 7.85 1.80
CA LYS A 108 23.49 7.17 1.61
C LYS A 108 24.72 8.09 1.75
N TYR A 109 24.56 9.41 1.66
CA TYR A 109 25.66 10.37 1.81
C TYR A 109 25.89 10.85 3.25
N ILE A 110 25.05 10.43 4.21
CA ILE A 110 25.30 10.72 5.62
C ILE A 110 26.62 10.06 6.04
N PRO A 111 27.60 10.81 6.58
CA PRO A 111 28.88 10.24 7.04
C PRO A 111 28.68 9.19 8.12
N LYS A 112 29.53 8.16 8.17
CA LYS A 112 29.33 6.97 9.02
C LYS A 112 29.30 7.32 10.51
N GLU A 113 30.08 8.30 10.91
CA GLU A 113 30.19 8.83 12.28
C GLU A 113 28.89 9.47 12.80
N TYR A 114 28.00 9.92 11.91
CA TYR A 114 26.69 10.48 12.29
C TYR A 114 25.56 9.46 12.21
N ARG A 115 25.82 8.24 11.74
CA ARG A 115 24.78 7.23 11.60
C ARG A 115 24.63 6.44 12.90
N PRO A 116 23.40 6.29 13.42
CA PRO A 116 23.15 5.41 14.57
C PRO A 116 23.50 3.96 14.25
N THR A 117 23.91 3.19 15.25
CA THR A 117 24.12 1.74 15.09
C THR A 117 22.80 1.05 14.76
N PRO A 118 22.71 0.26 13.68
CA PRO A 118 21.49 -0.48 13.35
C PRO A 118 21.11 -1.47 14.45
N SER A 119 19.84 -1.43 14.85
CA SER A 119 19.28 -2.40 15.77
C SER A 119 18.98 -3.72 15.05
N VAL A 120 19.66 -4.79 15.45
CA VAL A 120 19.44 -6.15 14.95
C VAL A 120 18.57 -6.99 15.90
N VAL A 121 18.36 -6.54 17.13
CA VAL A 121 17.68 -7.31 18.20
C VAL A 121 16.25 -6.83 18.44
N LEU A 122 15.98 -5.53 18.25
CA LEU A 122 14.72 -4.93 18.68
C LEU A 122 13.50 -5.54 18.00
N LEU A 123 13.46 -5.56 16.66
CA LEU A 123 12.27 -6.02 15.94
C LEU A 123 12.00 -7.52 16.16
N PRO A 124 12.98 -8.44 16.09
CA PRO A 124 12.77 -9.85 16.44
C PRO A 124 12.26 -10.03 17.89
N THR A 125 12.79 -9.23 18.82
CA THR A 125 12.40 -9.30 20.24
C THR A 125 10.96 -8.81 20.41
N LEU A 126 10.58 -7.69 19.80
CA LEU A 126 9.21 -7.18 19.84
C LEU A 126 8.24 -8.17 19.20
N GLU A 127 8.61 -8.81 18.10
CA GLU A 127 7.76 -9.81 17.46
C GLU A 127 7.53 -11.02 18.37
N SER A 128 8.60 -11.53 18.99
CA SER A 128 8.51 -12.63 19.95
C SER A 128 7.69 -12.28 21.20
N VAL A 129 7.85 -11.07 21.73
CA VAL A 129 7.14 -10.61 22.94
C VAL A 129 5.66 -10.32 22.66
N LEU A 130 5.34 -9.70 21.52
CA LEU A 130 3.98 -9.27 21.20
C LEU A 130 3.14 -10.40 20.61
N TYR A 131 3.73 -11.27 19.80
CA TYR A 131 2.99 -12.30 19.05
C TYR A 131 3.31 -13.73 19.49
N GLY A 132 4.26 -13.90 20.42
CA GLY A 132 4.63 -15.21 20.96
C GLY A 132 5.45 -16.09 20.01
N ALA A 133 5.80 -15.59 18.82
CA ALA A 133 6.61 -16.26 17.82
C ALA A 133 7.25 -15.25 16.87
N ASN A 134 8.35 -15.64 16.22
CA ASN A 134 8.90 -14.92 15.07
C ASN A 134 8.06 -15.30 13.83
N VAL A 135 6.99 -14.53 13.60
CA VAL A 135 6.00 -14.80 12.54
C VAL A 135 6.68 -14.80 11.17
N SER A 136 7.61 -13.87 10.96
CA SER A 136 8.37 -13.80 9.71
C SER A 136 9.20 -15.07 9.49
N ASP A 137 9.95 -15.57 10.47
CA ASP A 137 10.71 -16.83 10.38
C ASP A 137 9.82 -18.02 10.00
N ILE A 138 8.65 -18.16 10.63
CA ILE A 138 7.69 -19.24 10.29
C ILE A 138 7.27 -19.16 8.81
N LEU A 139 6.92 -17.97 8.33
CA LEU A 139 6.50 -17.76 6.95
C LEU A 139 7.62 -18.04 5.94
N THR A 140 8.87 -17.83 6.32
CA THR A 140 10.03 -18.10 5.45
C THR A 140 10.28 -19.58 5.19
N ARG A 141 9.77 -20.48 6.05
CA ARG A 141 9.99 -21.93 5.95
C ARG A 141 9.09 -22.61 4.92
N PHE A 142 8.02 -21.95 4.49
CA PHE A 142 7.03 -22.52 3.58
C PHE A 142 7.02 -21.79 2.23
N THR A 143 8.11 -21.94 1.47
CA THR A 143 8.25 -21.29 0.16
C THR A 143 7.75 -22.17 -0.99
N HIS A 144 7.14 -21.56 -2.02
CA HIS A 144 6.67 -22.26 -3.22
C HIS A 144 6.63 -21.29 -4.41
N PRO A 145 6.98 -21.68 -5.64
CA PRO A 145 7.00 -20.77 -6.79
C PRO A 145 5.70 -20.01 -7.05
N ILE A 146 4.54 -20.63 -6.81
CA ILE A 146 3.23 -19.96 -6.92
C ILE A 146 3.09 -18.86 -5.85
N LEU A 147 3.50 -19.13 -4.61
CA LEU A 147 3.47 -18.15 -3.53
C LEU A 147 4.49 -17.04 -3.78
N ASP A 148 5.64 -17.36 -4.38
CA ASP A 148 6.62 -16.37 -4.83
C ASP A 148 6.01 -15.40 -5.83
N LEU A 149 5.28 -15.88 -6.84
CA LEU A 149 4.59 -15.03 -7.81
C LEU A 149 3.48 -14.20 -7.15
N LEU A 150 2.68 -14.81 -6.26
CA LEU A 150 1.61 -14.11 -5.53
C LEU A 150 2.14 -13.02 -4.59
N ALA A 151 3.30 -13.22 -3.98
CA ALA A 151 3.96 -12.21 -3.15
C ALA A 151 4.63 -11.13 -4.02
N TRP A 152 5.24 -11.54 -5.13
CA TRP A 152 5.98 -10.66 -6.02
C TRP A 152 5.10 -9.62 -6.72
N VAL A 153 3.92 -10.00 -7.22
CA VAL A 153 3.04 -9.05 -7.92
C VAL A 153 2.70 -7.81 -7.07
N PRO A 154 2.18 -7.93 -5.83
CA PRO A 154 1.88 -6.76 -5.01
C PRO A 154 3.15 -6.08 -4.48
N TYR A 155 4.18 -6.84 -4.07
CA TYR A 155 5.39 -6.28 -3.44
C TYR A 155 6.40 -5.72 -4.45
N GLY A 156 6.80 -6.55 -5.42
CA GLY A 156 7.86 -6.25 -6.37
C GLY A 156 7.42 -5.36 -7.54
N VAL A 157 6.13 -5.32 -7.85
CA VAL A 157 5.58 -4.51 -8.96
C VAL A 157 4.55 -3.50 -8.45
N GLY A 158 3.49 -3.99 -7.79
CA GLY A 158 2.33 -3.18 -7.38
C GLY A 158 2.70 -1.99 -6.51
N HIS A 159 3.56 -2.20 -5.50
CA HIS A 159 4.03 -1.15 -4.60
C HIS A 159 4.58 0.09 -5.32
N TYR A 160 5.22 -0.09 -6.48
CA TYR A 160 5.80 1.02 -7.25
C TYR A 160 4.82 1.66 -8.23
N VAL A 161 3.76 0.96 -8.63
CA VAL A 161 2.84 1.42 -9.70
C VAL A 161 1.50 1.91 -9.14
N ILE A 162 0.98 1.24 -8.12
CA ILE A 162 -0.35 1.52 -7.55
C ILE A 162 -0.48 2.94 -6.99
N PRO A 163 0.51 3.56 -6.34
CA PRO A 163 0.39 4.96 -5.91
C PRO A 163 0.05 5.93 -7.05
N PHE A 164 0.58 5.66 -8.25
CA PHE A 164 0.30 6.46 -9.45
C PHE A 164 -1.09 6.15 -10.02
N ILE A 165 -1.53 4.89 -9.96
CA ILE A 165 -2.89 4.49 -10.35
C ILE A 165 -3.91 5.17 -9.44
N VAL A 166 -3.71 5.15 -8.12
CA VAL A 166 -4.58 5.83 -7.15
C VAL A 166 -4.61 7.33 -7.43
N ALA A 167 -3.46 7.97 -7.64
CA ALA A 167 -3.40 9.38 -8.00
C ALA A 167 -4.17 9.69 -9.30
N ALA A 168 -3.99 8.88 -10.35
CA ALA A 168 -4.69 9.04 -11.62
C ALA A 168 -6.20 8.83 -11.46
N PHE A 169 -6.63 7.87 -10.64
CA PHE A 169 -8.03 7.58 -10.41
C PHE A 169 -8.72 8.69 -9.60
N LEU A 170 -8.06 9.20 -8.56
CA LEU A 170 -8.51 10.38 -7.81
C LEU A 170 -8.59 11.60 -8.71
N TRP A 171 -7.58 11.83 -9.55
CA TRP A 171 -7.62 12.89 -10.55
C TRP A 171 -8.85 12.72 -11.45
N LEU A 172 -9.06 11.58 -12.08
CA LEU A 172 -10.15 11.39 -13.04
C LEU A 172 -11.54 11.54 -12.42
N PHE A 173 -11.77 10.96 -11.24
CA PHE A 173 -13.11 10.73 -10.71
C PHE A 173 -13.45 11.49 -9.43
N ARG A 174 -12.53 12.27 -8.86
CA ARG A 174 -12.77 13.05 -7.63
C ARG A 174 -12.33 14.52 -7.76
N PRO A 175 -12.84 15.42 -6.89
CA PRO A 175 -12.43 16.82 -6.89
C PRO A 175 -10.90 16.96 -6.77
N LYS A 176 -10.34 18.07 -7.27
CA LYS A 176 -8.87 18.29 -7.29
C LYS A 176 -8.27 18.24 -5.88
N GLU A 177 -9.06 18.60 -4.88
CA GLU A 177 -8.74 18.58 -3.45
C GLU A 177 -8.37 17.15 -3.00
N SER A 178 -9.02 16.11 -3.54
CA SER A 178 -8.72 14.71 -3.24
C SER A 178 -7.31 14.32 -3.71
N LEU A 179 -6.90 14.76 -4.90
CA LEU A 179 -5.54 14.52 -5.39
C LEU A 179 -4.51 15.30 -4.57
N HIS A 180 -4.79 16.56 -4.22
CA HIS A 180 -3.88 17.36 -3.39
C HIS A 180 -3.70 16.75 -2.00
N TYR A 181 -4.79 16.24 -1.41
CA TYR A 181 -4.76 15.53 -0.15
C TYR A 181 -3.95 14.23 -0.25
N TRP A 182 -4.16 13.42 -1.30
CA TRP A 182 -3.35 12.23 -1.58
C TRP A 182 -1.85 12.55 -1.65
N SER A 183 -1.47 13.52 -2.48
CA SER A 183 -0.06 13.88 -2.67
C SER A 183 0.61 14.34 -1.38
N ARG A 184 -0.10 15.10 -0.55
CA ARG A 184 0.41 15.58 0.75
C ARG A 184 0.50 14.44 1.77
N ALA A 185 -0.59 13.71 1.99
CA ALA A 185 -0.65 12.64 2.99
C ALA A 185 0.33 11.52 2.66
N PHE A 186 0.34 11.04 1.41
CA PHE A 186 1.27 10.02 0.96
C PHE A 186 2.73 10.49 1.03
N GLY A 187 3.01 11.74 0.63
CA GLY A 187 4.35 12.30 0.65
C GLY A 187 4.90 12.51 2.05
N PHE A 188 4.12 13.11 2.97
CA PHE A 188 4.57 13.31 4.36
C PHE A 188 4.65 12.01 5.15
N MET A 189 3.76 11.04 4.91
CA MET A 189 3.86 9.71 5.49
C MET A 189 5.19 9.04 5.10
N ASN A 190 5.50 8.99 3.81
CA ASN A 190 6.74 8.40 3.33
C ASN A 190 7.98 9.17 3.79
N LEU A 191 7.92 10.50 3.76
CA LEU A 191 9.00 11.35 4.28
C LEU A 191 9.27 11.05 5.76
N THR A 192 8.21 10.99 6.57
CA THR A 192 8.32 10.69 8.00
C THR A 192 8.88 9.29 8.22
N GLY A 193 8.42 8.29 7.47
CA GLY A 193 8.94 6.92 7.58
C GLY A 193 10.44 6.85 7.24
N VAL A 194 10.90 7.52 6.18
CA VAL A 194 12.34 7.59 5.85
C VAL A 194 13.13 8.30 6.94
N LEU A 195 12.62 9.41 7.47
CA LEU A 195 13.29 10.12 8.57
C LEU A 195 13.40 9.24 9.81
N ILE A 196 12.35 8.48 10.16
CA ILE A 196 12.39 7.49 11.24
C ILE A 196 13.43 6.41 10.96
N GLN A 197 13.45 5.83 9.76
CA GLN A 197 14.42 4.79 9.38
C GLN A 197 15.88 5.29 9.43
N ILE A 198 16.13 6.57 9.21
CA ILE A 198 17.46 7.18 9.31
C ILE A 198 17.88 7.35 10.78
N VAL A 199 16.99 7.84 11.65
CA VAL A 199 17.30 8.08 13.07
C VAL A 199 17.20 6.82 13.92
N PHE A 200 16.46 5.82 13.45
CA PHE A 200 16.19 4.57 14.14
C PHE A 200 16.35 3.36 13.21
N PRO A 201 17.58 3.13 12.71
CA PRO A 201 17.85 2.04 11.77
C PRO A 201 17.60 0.69 12.43
N CYS A 202 16.82 -0.15 11.76
CA CYS A 202 16.50 -1.51 12.19
C CYS A 202 16.74 -2.50 11.04
N ALA A 203 17.35 -3.64 11.37
CA ALA A 203 17.54 -4.72 10.41
C ALA A 203 16.21 -5.43 10.11
N ALA A 204 16.08 -5.91 8.87
CA ALA A 204 14.95 -6.71 8.40
C ALA A 204 15.23 -8.22 8.56
N PRO A 205 14.22 -9.10 8.42
CA PRO A 205 14.37 -10.55 8.63
C PRO A 205 15.47 -11.21 7.79
N TRP A 206 15.69 -10.76 6.56
CA TRP A 206 16.79 -11.28 5.73
C TRP A 206 18.15 -11.16 6.41
N TYR A 207 18.36 -10.15 7.27
CA TYR A 207 19.62 -9.97 7.97
C TYR A 207 19.79 -11.03 9.04
N GLU A 208 18.76 -11.23 9.87
CA GLU A 208 18.75 -12.25 10.91
C GLU A 208 18.98 -13.65 10.33
N LEU A 209 18.38 -13.96 9.17
CA LEU A 209 18.56 -15.23 8.49
C LEU A 209 20.01 -15.48 8.02
N ILE A 210 20.75 -14.44 7.65
CA ILE A 210 22.12 -14.56 7.11
C ILE A 210 23.17 -14.43 8.21
N TYR A 211 22.97 -13.48 9.13
CA TYR A 211 23.97 -13.02 10.09
C TYR A 211 23.57 -13.28 11.56
N GLY A 212 22.38 -13.82 11.81
CA GLY A 212 21.81 -13.91 13.15
C GLY A 212 21.66 -12.53 13.80
N LEU A 213 21.93 -12.46 15.10
CA LEU A 213 21.91 -11.22 15.87
C LEU A 213 23.29 -10.55 15.96
N THR A 214 24.21 -10.85 15.05
CA THR A 214 25.53 -10.22 15.05
C THR A 214 25.40 -8.71 14.78
N PRO A 215 26.14 -7.86 15.53
CA PRO A 215 26.06 -6.41 15.35
C PRO A 215 26.30 -6.01 13.90
N ALA A 216 25.39 -5.18 13.37
CA ALA A 216 25.47 -4.69 12.00
C ALA A 216 26.28 -3.39 11.91
N ASP A 217 26.90 -3.18 10.76
CA ASP A 217 27.50 -1.91 10.38
C ASP A 217 27.16 -1.52 8.94
N TYR A 218 27.53 -0.29 8.55
CA TYR A 218 27.24 0.25 7.21
C TYR A 218 28.20 -0.22 6.11
N THR A 219 29.00 -1.28 6.34
CA THR A 219 29.72 -2.01 5.28
C THR A 219 28.85 -3.10 4.65
N ILE A 220 27.79 -3.52 5.35
CA ILE A 220 26.87 -4.55 4.89
C ILE A 220 25.97 -3.97 3.80
N ARG A 221 25.92 -4.67 2.66
CA ARG A 221 25.05 -4.31 1.53
C ARG A 221 23.64 -4.86 1.74
N GLY A 222 22.65 -4.24 1.11
CA GLY A 222 21.27 -4.74 1.15
C GLY A 222 21.13 -6.10 0.46
N SER A 223 20.14 -6.88 0.89
CA SER A 223 19.82 -8.20 0.34
C SER A 223 18.47 -8.18 -0.36
N PRO A 224 18.31 -8.88 -1.50
CA PRO A 224 17.00 -9.11 -2.10
C PRO A 224 16.11 -10.03 -1.26
N GLY A 225 16.61 -10.65 -0.19
CA GLY A 225 15.82 -11.54 0.65
C GLY A 225 15.13 -12.64 -0.17
N GLY A 226 13.83 -12.83 0.04
CA GLY A 226 13.03 -13.78 -0.71
C GLY A 226 12.89 -13.46 -2.21
N LEU A 227 13.08 -12.21 -2.64
CA LEU A 227 13.04 -11.85 -4.06
C LEU A 227 14.17 -12.46 -4.88
N ALA A 228 15.23 -12.97 -4.25
CA ALA A 228 16.24 -13.77 -4.95
C ALA A 228 15.61 -14.98 -5.67
N ARG A 229 14.47 -15.49 -5.18
CA ARG A 229 13.72 -16.57 -5.85
C ARG A 229 13.09 -16.11 -7.16
N ILE A 230 12.64 -14.86 -7.23
CA ILE A 230 12.09 -14.24 -8.45
C ILE A 230 13.18 -14.00 -9.48
N ASP A 231 14.33 -13.47 -9.05
CA ASP A 231 15.51 -13.34 -9.91
C ASP A 231 15.86 -14.69 -10.55
N ARG A 232 15.91 -15.77 -9.76
CA ARG A 232 16.16 -17.13 -10.27
C ARG A 232 15.06 -17.63 -11.20
N LEU A 233 13.79 -17.38 -10.90
CA LEU A 233 12.65 -17.82 -11.70
C LEU A 233 12.67 -17.20 -13.11
N PHE A 234 13.10 -15.95 -13.23
CA PHE A 234 13.17 -15.22 -14.50
C PHE A 234 14.58 -15.17 -15.11
N HIS A 235 15.55 -15.89 -14.54
CA HIS A 235 16.96 -15.85 -14.95
C HIS A 235 17.51 -14.41 -15.06
N SER A 236 17.16 -13.56 -14.08
CA SER A 236 17.56 -12.16 -14.02
C SER A 236 18.32 -11.86 -12.72
N SER A 237 18.81 -10.62 -12.59
CA SER A 237 19.48 -10.13 -11.37
C SER A 237 18.93 -8.77 -10.92
N GLY A 238 17.72 -8.44 -11.34
CA GLY A 238 17.12 -7.12 -11.14
C GLY A 238 16.97 -6.76 -9.68
N TYR A 239 16.40 -7.66 -8.87
CA TYR A 239 16.21 -7.41 -7.44
C TYR A 239 17.52 -7.48 -6.67
N THR A 240 18.39 -8.43 -7.01
CA THR A 240 19.73 -8.52 -6.42
C THR A 240 20.49 -7.21 -6.62
N ALA A 241 20.50 -6.67 -7.84
CA ALA A 241 21.15 -5.39 -8.14
C ALA A 241 20.48 -4.21 -7.42
N ALA A 242 19.14 -4.14 -7.41
CA ALA A 242 18.41 -3.05 -6.78
C ALA A 242 18.64 -3.00 -5.26
N PHE A 243 18.46 -4.13 -4.57
CA PHE A 243 18.60 -4.19 -3.11
C PHE A 243 20.05 -4.06 -2.64
N SER A 244 21.02 -4.62 -3.38
CA SER A 244 22.45 -4.46 -3.06
C SER A 244 22.92 -3.00 -3.12
N ASN A 245 22.20 -2.15 -3.87
CA ASN A 245 22.49 -0.73 -4.02
C ASN A 245 21.45 0.16 -3.33
N SER A 246 20.60 -0.39 -2.46
CA SER A 246 19.64 0.38 -1.69
C SER A 246 20.36 1.45 -0.86
N PRO A 247 19.92 2.73 -0.89
CA PRO A 247 20.54 3.79 -0.09
C PRO A 247 20.30 3.59 1.41
N LEU A 248 19.29 2.80 1.79
CA LEU A 248 18.82 2.62 3.16
C LEU A 248 18.65 1.13 3.50
N VAL A 249 19.77 0.47 3.80
CA VAL A 249 19.84 -0.98 4.05
C VAL A 249 19.09 -1.40 5.33
N PHE A 250 19.22 -0.62 6.40
CA PHE A 250 18.62 -0.91 7.72
C PHE A 250 17.34 -0.08 7.96
N GLY A 251 16.50 0.04 6.92
CA GLY A 251 15.25 0.80 6.96
C GLY A 251 14.01 -0.05 7.24
N ALA A 252 14.08 -1.09 8.09
CA ALA A 252 12.94 -1.99 8.29
C ALA A 252 11.74 -1.30 8.98
N PHE A 253 12.01 -0.49 10.02
CA PHE A 253 10.96 0.15 10.82
C PHE A 253 10.83 1.65 10.55
N PRO A 254 9.60 2.16 10.32
CA PRO A 254 8.36 1.43 10.03
C PRO A 254 8.36 0.89 8.58
N SER A 255 7.50 -0.09 8.29
CA SER A 255 7.35 -0.60 6.92
C SER A 255 6.64 0.40 6.00
N LEU A 256 7.38 1.00 5.07
CA LEU A 256 6.81 1.90 4.05
C LEU A 256 5.98 1.15 2.99
N HIS A 257 6.23 -0.15 2.78
CA HIS A 257 5.36 -1.01 1.98
C HIS A 257 3.97 -1.10 2.60
N ALA A 258 3.91 -1.45 3.89
CA ALA A 258 2.64 -1.55 4.61
C ALA A 258 1.95 -0.20 4.73
N ALA A 259 2.70 0.87 5.02
CA ALA A 259 2.17 2.23 5.08
C ALA A 259 1.54 2.64 3.74
N SER A 260 2.20 2.37 2.61
CA SER A 260 1.68 2.70 1.28
C SER A 260 0.39 1.94 0.95
N ALA A 261 0.35 0.61 1.14
CA ALA A 261 -0.89 -0.14 0.90
C ALA A 261 -2.03 0.26 1.84
N THR A 262 -1.72 0.58 3.10
CA THR A 262 -2.73 1.10 4.04
C THR A 262 -3.30 2.43 3.54
N MET A 263 -2.42 3.35 3.12
CA MET A 263 -2.82 4.66 2.62
C MET A 263 -3.67 4.52 1.35
N GLU A 264 -3.27 3.65 0.42
CA GLU A 264 -4.04 3.31 -0.77
C GLU A 264 -5.43 2.76 -0.40
N ALA A 265 -5.49 1.80 0.52
CA ALA A 265 -6.76 1.22 0.97
C ALA A 265 -7.67 2.26 1.64
N LEU A 266 -7.13 3.11 2.52
CA LEU A 266 -7.89 4.18 3.19
C LEU A 266 -8.44 5.18 2.17
N PHE A 267 -7.62 5.64 1.22
CA PHE A 267 -8.08 6.56 0.18
C PHE A 267 -9.13 5.92 -0.72
N MET A 268 -8.88 4.71 -1.21
CA MET A 268 -9.83 4.04 -2.08
C MET A 268 -11.13 3.70 -1.37
N SER A 269 -11.09 3.30 -0.10
CA SER A 269 -12.30 3.11 0.72
C SER A 269 -13.07 4.40 0.98
N HIS A 270 -12.37 5.51 1.22
CA HIS A 270 -13.01 6.79 1.53
C HIS A 270 -13.63 7.44 0.29
N PHE A 271 -12.90 7.45 -0.82
CA PHE A 271 -13.35 8.06 -2.06
C PHE A 271 -14.16 7.10 -2.95
N PHE A 272 -14.03 5.78 -2.78
CA PHE A 272 -14.75 4.76 -3.55
C PHE A 272 -15.17 3.58 -2.64
N PRO A 273 -16.16 3.79 -1.74
CA PRO A 273 -16.56 2.81 -0.72
C PRO A 273 -16.83 1.40 -1.24
N GLN A 274 -17.34 1.26 -2.46
CA GLN A 274 -17.60 -0.01 -3.12
C GLN A 274 -16.34 -0.88 -3.33
N THR A 275 -15.14 -0.27 -3.31
CA THR A 275 -13.86 -0.97 -3.51
C THR A 275 -13.27 -1.50 -2.20
N THR A 276 -13.84 -1.16 -1.04
CA THR A 276 -13.26 -1.39 0.30
C THR A 276 -12.79 -2.82 0.52
N LYS A 277 -13.63 -3.82 0.21
CA LYS A 277 -13.28 -5.24 0.42
C LYS A 277 -12.03 -5.64 -0.37
N TRP A 278 -11.88 -5.11 -1.59
CA TRP A 278 -10.80 -5.47 -2.50
C TRP A 278 -9.48 -4.79 -2.12
N VAL A 279 -9.53 -3.51 -1.76
CA VAL A 279 -8.31 -2.75 -1.43
C VAL A 279 -7.71 -3.16 -0.09
N PHE A 280 -8.54 -3.52 0.89
CA PHE A 280 -8.05 -4.14 2.13
C PHE A 280 -7.60 -5.59 1.92
N GLY A 281 -8.22 -6.32 0.99
CA GLY A 281 -7.71 -7.62 0.53
C GLY A 281 -6.31 -7.50 -0.06
N TYR A 282 -6.08 -6.52 -0.95
CA TYR A 282 -4.75 -6.20 -1.48
C TYR A 282 -3.76 -5.85 -0.37
N ALA A 283 -4.12 -4.97 0.57
CA ALA A 283 -3.24 -4.58 1.66
C ALA A 283 -2.83 -5.79 2.53
N ALA A 284 -3.77 -6.68 2.85
CA ALA A 284 -3.49 -7.91 3.59
C ALA A 284 -2.51 -8.82 2.85
N VAL A 285 -2.68 -8.99 1.52
CA VAL A 285 -1.74 -9.77 0.70
C VAL A 285 -0.36 -9.09 0.66
N LEU A 286 -0.29 -7.76 0.56
CA LEU A 286 0.98 -7.04 0.60
C LEU A 286 1.68 -7.24 1.95
N TYR A 287 0.97 -7.16 3.08
CA TYR A 287 1.55 -7.37 4.40
C TYR A 287 2.16 -8.75 4.51
N TRP A 288 1.41 -9.78 4.12
CA TRP A 288 1.93 -11.13 4.04
C TRP A 288 3.16 -11.22 3.12
N ALA A 289 3.11 -10.61 1.93
CA ALA A 289 4.20 -10.64 0.96
C ALA A 289 5.50 -10.04 1.53
N THR A 290 5.41 -8.94 2.30
CA THR A 290 6.59 -8.31 2.90
C THR A 290 7.32 -9.22 3.90
N MET A 291 6.56 -10.00 4.69
CA MET A 291 7.10 -10.98 5.64
C MET A 291 7.59 -12.25 4.92
N TYR A 292 6.79 -12.75 3.98
CA TYR A 292 7.11 -13.92 3.15
C TYR A 292 8.40 -13.75 2.32
N LEU A 293 8.62 -12.52 1.83
CA LEU A 293 9.84 -12.14 1.11
C LEU A 293 10.96 -11.66 2.04
N THR A 294 10.80 -11.80 3.36
CA THR A 294 11.84 -11.57 4.39
C THR A 294 12.30 -10.12 4.54
N HIS A 295 11.47 -9.16 4.14
CA HIS A 295 11.81 -7.74 4.18
C HIS A 295 11.28 -7.01 5.41
N HIS A 296 10.29 -7.57 6.10
CA HIS A 296 9.62 -6.92 7.22
C HIS A 296 9.20 -7.91 8.29
N TYR A 297 9.24 -7.47 9.55
CA TYR A 297 8.61 -8.15 10.69
C TYR A 297 7.17 -7.69 10.85
N LEU A 298 6.29 -8.48 11.46
CA LEU A 298 4.90 -8.06 11.64
C LEU A 298 4.77 -6.73 12.43
N VAL A 299 5.66 -6.50 13.40
CA VAL A 299 5.65 -5.27 14.22
C VAL A 299 5.90 -4.02 13.38
N ASP A 300 6.77 -4.09 12.38
CA ASP A 300 7.08 -2.94 11.54
C ASP A 300 6.02 -2.72 10.45
N VAL A 301 5.33 -3.77 10.01
CA VAL A 301 4.11 -3.73 9.18
C VAL A 301 2.98 -2.99 9.92
N VAL A 302 2.76 -3.34 11.19
CA VAL A 302 1.78 -2.66 12.04
C VAL A 302 2.18 -1.20 12.25
N GLY A 303 3.45 -0.92 12.56
CA GLY A 303 3.97 0.44 12.71
C GLY A 303 3.76 1.31 11.47
N GLY A 304 4.02 0.77 10.27
CA GLY A 304 3.75 1.44 9.00
C GLY A 304 2.26 1.71 8.76
N SER A 305 1.41 0.73 9.07
CA SER A 305 -0.05 0.87 8.95
C SER A 305 -0.60 1.95 9.89
N CYS A 306 -0.13 1.99 11.14
CA CYS A 306 -0.47 3.04 12.10
C CYS A 306 -0.02 4.43 11.62
N LEU A 307 1.18 4.53 11.04
CA LEU A 307 1.68 5.77 10.46
C LEU A 307 0.76 6.27 9.33
N ALA A 308 0.33 5.39 8.44
CA ALA A 308 -0.59 5.72 7.36
C ALA A 308 -1.96 6.22 7.88
N VAL A 309 -2.53 5.51 8.86
CA VAL A 309 -3.79 5.92 9.51
C VAL A 309 -3.65 7.31 10.15
N ALA A 310 -2.53 7.56 10.85
CA ALA A 310 -2.29 8.86 11.46
C ALA A 310 -2.23 9.97 10.42
N PHE A 311 -1.44 9.82 9.36
CA PHE A 311 -1.33 10.83 8.29
C PHE A 311 -2.63 11.01 7.51
N PHE A 312 -3.39 9.95 7.31
CA PHE A 312 -4.72 10.03 6.70
C PHE A 312 -5.62 10.96 7.54
N TYR A 313 -5.84 10.66 8.82
CA TYR A 313 -6.76 11.47 9.62
C TYR A 313 -6.23 12.88 9.96
N LEU A 314 -4.93 13.03 10.24
CA LEU A 314 -4.34 14.32 10.58
C LEU A 314 -4.32 15.30 9.40
N MET A 315 -4.24 14.79 8.17
CA MET A 315 -4.15 15.64 6.97
C MET A 315 -5.45 15.77 6.19
N MET A 316 -6.53 15.07 6.60
CA MET A 316 -7.81 15.11 5.91
C MET A 316 -8.44 16.50 5.99
N PRO A 317 -8.66 17.19 4.85
CA PRO A 317 -9.36 18.48 4.82
C PRO A 317 -10.81 18.33 5.30
N GLU A 318 -11.32 19.34 6.01
CA GLU A 318 -12.71 19.34 6.52
C GLU A 318 -13.73 19.12 5.41
N GLU A 319 -13.47 19.67 4.23
CA GLU A 319 -14.36 19.59 3.07
C GLU A 319 -14.47 18.17 2.52
N LEU A 320 -13.51 17.29 2.82
CA LEU A 320 -13.49 15.90 2.35
C LEU A 320 -13.94 14.89 3.41
N LYS A 321 -14.28 15.32 4.64
CA LYS A 321 -14.69 14.40 5.72
C LYS A 321 -16.07 13.81 5.51
N SER A 322 -17.01 14.59 4.95
CA SER A 322 -18.38 14.09 4.77
C SER A 322 -18.43 13.06 3.64
N PRO A 323 -19.18 11.94 3.80
CA PRO A 323 -19.32 10.94 2.74
C PRO A 323 -19.79 11.55 1.41
N ALA A 324 -20.74 12.49 1.47
CA ALA A 324 -21.28 13.16 0.29
C ALA A 324 -20.21 13.97 -0.47
N ALA A 325 -19.33 14.67 0.25
CA ALA A 325 -18.27 15.43 -0.38
C ALA A 325 -17.12 14.53 -0.86
N ALA A 326 -16.78 13.48 -0.10
CA ALA A 326 -15.78 12.50 -0.49
C ALA A 326 -16.18 11.77 -1.80
N THR A 327 -17.45 11.43 -1.98
CA THR A 327 -17.90 10.71 -3.17
C THR A 327 -18.39 11.62 -4.30
N ALA A 328 -18.25 12.95 -4.16
CA ALA A 328 -18.70 13.91 -5.16
C ALA A 328 -17.97 13.72 -6.50
N SER A 329 -18.68 13.95 -7.60
CA SER A 329 -18.07 14.00 -8.93
C SER A 329 -17.28 15.30 -9.12
N PRO A 330 -16.21 15.29 -9.93
CA PRO A 330 -15.49 16.51 -10.29
C PRO A 330 -16.39 17.48 -11.06
N SER A 331 -16.16 18.77 -10.90
CA SER A 331 -16.83 19.81 -11.70
C SER A 331 -16.62 19.54 -13.20
N GLY A 332 -17.70 19.50 -13.98
CA GLY A 332 -17.67 19.25 -15.42
C GLY A 332 -17.82 17.78 -15.83
N LEU A 333 -17.64 16.82 -14.92
CA LEU A 333 -18.37 15.55 -15.05
C LEU A 333 -19.79 15.88 -14.58
N GLY A 334 -20.71 16.10 -15.52
CA GLY A 334 -22.12 16.21 -15.17
C GLY A 334 -22.46 15.12 -14.17
N ALA A 335 -23.12 15.47 -13.06
CA ALA A 335 -23.70 14.46 -12.19
C ALA A 335 -24.42 13.50 -13.13
N PRO A 336 -24.10 12.19 -13.14
CA PRO A 336 -24.96 11.29 -13.86
C PRO A 336 -26.31 11.54 -13.21
N THR A 337 -27.25 12.13 -13.96
CA THR A 337 -28.66 11.88 -13.73
C THR A 337 -28.79 10.39 -13.96
N TYR A 338 -28.46 9.62 -12.92
CA TYR A 338 -28.75 8.22 -12.83
C TYR A 338 -30.26 8.20 -12.75
N ARG A 339 -30.89 8.25 -13.93
CA ARG A 339 -32.31 7.97 -14.03
C ARG A 339 -32.47 6.58 -13.46
N SER A 340 -33.22 6.45 -12.37
CA SER A 340 -33.51 5.11 -11.86
C SER A 340 -34.17 4.32 -12.99
N LYS A 341 -34.08 2.99 -13.02
CA LYS A 341 -34.79 2.21 -14.05
C LYS A 341 -36.28 2.58 -14.10
N TYR A 342 -36.83 2.99 -12.95
CA TYR A 342 -38.16 3.54 -12.80
C TYR A 342 -38.36 4.84 -13.58
N GLU A 343 -37.36 5.70 -13.62
CA GLU A 343 -37.35 6.93 -14.41
C GLU A 343 -36.95 6.72 -15.90
N ILE A 344 -36.26 5.61 -16.24
CA ILE A 344 -35.90 5.23 -17.62
C ILE A 344 -37.09 4.55 -18.32
N TYR A 345 -37.80 3.69 -17.61
CA TYR A 345 -38.94 2.92 -18.12
C TYR A 345 -40.30 3.49 -17.70
N ASP A 346 -40.31 4.67 -17.07
CA ASP A 346 -41.51 5.34 -16.54
C ASP A 346 -42.37 4.44 -15.63
N LEU A 347 -41.70 3.64 -14.80
CA LEU A 347 -42.31 2.74 -13.81
C LEU A 347 -42.41 3.45 -12.45
N GLU A 348 -43.47 3.18 -11.68
CA GLU A 348 -43.53 3.67 -10.31
C GLU A 348 -42.48 2.98 -9.41
N GLU A 349 -41.72 3.76 -8.64
CA GLU A 349 -40.77 3.22 -7.66
C GLU A 349 -41.52 2.43 -6.56
N PRO A 350 -41.11 1.18 -6.23
CA PRO A 350 -41.74 0.40 -5.18
C PRO A 350 -41.61 1.14 -3.86
N ARG A 351 -42.74 1.57 -3.29
CA ARG A 351 -42.77 2.11 -1.94
C ARG A 351 -42.37 1.00 -0.97
N GLY A 352 -41.10 1.03 -0.55
CA GLY A 352 -40.61 0.18 0.52
C GLY A 352 -41.50 0.31 1.75
N ARG A 353 -42.04 -0.82 2.23
CA ARG A 353 -42.83 -0.91 3.45
C ARG A 353 -41.90 -0.69 4.66
N GLY A 354 -41.65 0.57 4.98
CA GLY A 354 -40.81 0.99 6.11
C GLY A 354 -40.88 2.49 6.31
N GLY A 355 -41.89 2.95 7.06
CA GLY A 355 -42.11 4.36 7.33
C GLY A 355 -41.08 4.97 8.28
N ARG A 356 -40.86 6.28 8.07
CA ARG A 356 -40.21 7.30 8.93
C ARG A 356 -38.69 7.25 9.10
N GLY A 357 -38.06 8.21 8.42
CA GLY A 357 -36.97 9.02 8.96
C GLY A 357 -35.57 8.43 8.84
N GLY A 358 -34.89 8.73 7.73
CA GLY A 358 -33.45 8.45 7.62
C GLY A 358 -32.93 8.53 6.18
N ARG A 359 -32.77 9.76 5.64
CA ARG A 359 -31.89 9.98 4.49
C ARG A 359 -30.44 9.79 4.96
N GLY A 360 -29.93 8.57 4.94
CA GLY A 360 -28.57 8.27 5.41
C GLY A 360 -27.86 7.15 4.66
N ASN A 361 -28.54 6.02 4.39
CA ASN A 361 -27.85 4.82 3.88
C ASN A 361 -28.28 4.36 2.48
N GLY A 362 -29.26 5.00 1.85
CA GLY A 362 -29.80 4.55 0.56
C GLY A 362 -28.86 4.72 -0.64
N ALA A 363 -27.90 5.65 -0.58
CA ALA A 363 -26.93 5.86 -1.66
C ALA A 363 -25.86 4.75 -1.72
N ILE A 364 -25.44 4.24 -0.56
CA ILE A 364 -24.38 3.21 -0.45
C ILE A 364 -24.90 1.85 -0.95
N MET A 365 -26.16 1.50 -0.63
CA MET A 365 -26.78 0.29 -1.19
C MET A 365 -27.07 0.40 -2.69
N ARG A 366 -27.40 1.60 -3.20
CA ARG A 366 -27.64 1.81 -4.64
C ARG A 366 -26.38 1.60 -5.48
N ASP A 367 -25.21 2.02 -5.00
CA ASP A 367 -23.95 1.82 -5.71
C ASP A 367 -23.49 0.34 -5.70
N ALA A 368 -23.79 -0.40 -4.62
CA ALA A 368 -23.49 -1.82 -4.52
C ALA A 368 -24.44 -2.69 -5.37
N GLU A 369 -25.75 -2.43 -5.30
CA GLU A 369 -26.75 -3.13 -6.14
C GLU A 369 -26.54 -2.85 -7.64
N ALA A 370 -26.12 -1.64 -8.01
CA ALA A 370 -25.83 -1.32 -9.41
C ALA A 370 -24.62 -2.10 -9.96
N PHE A 371 -23.60 -2.37 -9.13
CA PHE A 371 -22.43 -3.13 -9.53
C PHE A 371 -22.72 -4.62 -9.65
N ASP A 372 -23.47 -5.19 -8.69
CA ASP A 372 -23.88 -6.60 -8.73
C ASP A 372 -24.88 -6.87 -9.88
N LEU A 373 -25.67 -5.88 -10.30
CA LEU A 373 -26.63 -6.02 -11.41
C LEU A 373 -26.01 -5.81 -12.80
N GLU A 374 -24.98 -4.96 -12.97
CA GLU A 374 -24.22 -4.89 -14.23
C GLU A 374 -23.51 -6.23 -14.52
N GLU A 375 -22.98 -6.91 -13.49
CA GLU A 375 -22.39 -8.26 -13.65
C GLU A 375 -23.42 -9.32 -14.06
N LEU A 376 -24.69 -9.15 -13.67
CA LEU A 376 -25.79 -10.04 -14.04
C LEU A 376 -26.33 -9.74 -15.46
N SER A 377 -26.41 -8.47 -15.87
CA SER A 377 -26.87 -8.14 -17.22
C SER A 377 -25.88 -8.55 -18.31
N ASP A 378 -24.58 -8.50 -18.01
CA ASP A 378 -23.53 -8.97 -18.92
C ASP A 378 -23.51 -10.51 -19.03
N ARG A 379 -24.10 -11.23 -18.07
CA ARG A 379 -24.29 -12.68 -18.12
C ARG A 379 -25.55 -13.12 -18.86
N GLU A 380 -26.61 -12.30 -18.87
CA GLU A 380 -27.87 -12.62 -19.56
C GLU A 380 -27.83 -12.30 -21.07
N SER A 381 -26.88 -11.47 -21.54
CA SER A 381 -26.82 -11.08 -22.96
C SER A 381 -26.30 -12.15 -23.93
N ASP A 382 -25.86 -13.32 -23.43
CA ASP A 382 -25.30 -14.41 -24.25
C ASP A 382 -26.27 -15.60 -24.48
N SER A 383 -27.54 -15.49 -24.11
CA SER A 383 -28.52 -16.55 -24.38
C SER A 383 -29.92 -16.03 -24.71
N GLU A 384 -30.15 -15.67 -25.98
CA GLU A 384 -31.50 -15.63 -26.55
C GLU A 384 -31.54 -16.39 -27.89
N MET A 385 -32.23 -17.53 -27.91
CA MET A 385 -32.94 -18.24 -28.99
C MET A 385 -33.56 -19.50 -28.31
N ASP A 386 -34.80 -19.97 -28.46
CA ASP A 386 -35.99 -19.61 -29.23
C ASP A 386 -37.21 -20.42 -28.65
N ILE A 387 -38.43 -19.94 -28.91
CA ILE A 387 -39.83 -20.44 -28.74
C ILE A 387 -40.07 -21.97 -28.62
N THR A 388 -41.10 -22.58 -27.99
CA THR A 388 -42.58 -22.35 -28.00
C THR A 388 -43.34 -23.39 -27.11
N TYR A 389 -44.50 -22.98 -26.54
CA TYR A 389 -45.80 -23.71 -26.41
C TYR A 389 -46.21 -24.62 -25.21
N ARG A 390 -47.40 -24.24 -24.69
CA ARG A 390 -48.52 -24.95 -24.01
C ARG A 390 -48.55 -25.21 -22.48
N SER A 391 -49.52 -24.54 -21.83
CA SER A 391 -50.11 -24.89 -20.51
C SER A 391 -50.98 -26.16 -20.57
N PRO A 392 -51.25 -26.82 -19.42
CA PRO A 392 -52.52 -26.55 -18.73
C PRO A 392 -52.51 -26.61 -17.17
N VAL A 393 -53.28 -25.69 -16.58
CA VAL A 393 -54.23 -25.80 -15.44
C VAL A 393 -53.85 -26.55 -14.12
N VAL A 394 -53.76 -25.74 -13.04
CA VAL A 394 -54.04 -25.83 -11.56
C VAL A 394 -54.91 -27.04 -11.09
N PRO A 395 -54.88 -27.59 -9.82
CA PRO A 395 -54.74 -26.85 -8.55
C PRO A 395 -54.23 -27.52 -7.23
N ASN A 396 -54.02 -26.66 -6.22
CA ASN A 396 -54.14 -26.84 -4.75
C ASN A 396 -53.14 -27.70 -3.93
N GLY A 397 -52.52 -27.07 -2.92
CA GLY A 397 -51.95 -27.72 -1.71
C GLY A 397 -51.08 -26.80 -0.84
N PRO A 398 -51.17 -26.79 0.51
CA PRO A 398 -50.92 -25.60 1.35
C PRO A 398 -49.51 -25.53 2.00
N PRO A 399 -49.16 -24.40 2.67
CA PRO A 399 -47.83 -24.13 3.20
C PRO A 399 -47.70 -24.47 4.69
N SER A 400 -46.46 -24.60 5.19
CA SER A 400 -46.01 -24.20 6.55
C SER A 400 -44.90 -25.10 7.10
N SER A 401 -43.82 -24.52 7.63
CA SER A 401 -43.51 -24.61 9.07
C SER A 401 -42.20 -23.90 9.43
N VAL A 402 -42.26 -23.18 10.56
CA VAL A 402 -41.13 -22.71 11.38
C VAL A 402 -41.28 -23.40 12.78
N PRO A 403 -40.38 -23.18 13.76
CA PRO A 403 -39.37 -24.11 14.25
C PRO A 403 -39.69 -24.72 15.63
N LEU A 404 -38.86 -25.64 16.15
CA LEU A 404 -38.96 -26.09 17.55
C LEU A 404 -37.62 -26.23 18.28
N VAL A 405 -37.62 -25.70 19.51
CA VAL A 405 -36.59 -25.77 20.56
C VAL A 405 -36.78 -27.03 21.41
N LYS A 406 -35.70 -27.65 21.92
CA LYS A 406 -35.68 -28.22 23.29
C LYS A 406 -34.28 -28.50 23.86
N SER A 407 -34.23 -28.44 25.19
CA SER A 407 -33.11 -28.36 26.14
C SER A 407 -32.68 -29.68 26.79
N GLY A 408 -31.47 -29.70 27.39
CA GLY A 408 -31.12 -30.50 28.58
C GLY A 408 -29.71 -31.13 28.53
N GLY A 409 -28.73 -30.72 29.33
CA GLY A 409 -28.43 -31.34 30.63
C GLY A 409 -26.99 -31.06 31.12
N ARG A 410 -26.81 -31.06 32.45
CA ARG A 410 -25.65 -30.61 33.29
C ARG A 410 -24.34 -31.41 33.14
N ALA A 411 -23.19 -30.73 33.35
CA ALA A 411 -22.21 -31.00 34.44
C ALA A 411 -21.02 -30.01 34.43
N SER A 412 -20.59 -29.57 35.62
CA SER A 412 -19.29 -28.97 35.99
C SER A 412 -18.66 -29.91 37.05
N PRO A 413 -17.35 -29.85 37.45
CA PRO A 413 -16.49 -28.65 37.53
C PRO A 413 -14.96 -28.87 37.27
N THR A 414 -14.17 -27.79 37.22
CA THR A 414 -13.06 -27.50 38.17
C THR A 414 -12.24 -26.28 37.72
N ARG A 415 -12.06 -25.35 38.66
CA ARG A 415 -11.13 -24.21 38.58
C ARG A 415 -9.71 -24.71 38.87
N LYS A 416 -8.72 -24.24 38.10
CA LYS A 416 -7.35 -24.01 38.61
C LYS A 416 -6.82 -22.67 38.08
N SER A 417 -6.54 -21.79 39.03
CA SER A 417 -5.80 -20.55 38.86
C SER A 417 -4.32 -20.88 38.96
N HIS A 418 -3.50 -20.47 37.99
CA HIS A 418 -2.07 -20.27 38.18
C HIS A 418 -1.64 -18.96 37.53
N ARG A 419 -1.39 -17.96 38.40
CA ARG A 419 -0.55 -16.80 38.09
C ARG A 419 0.91 -17.26 38.14
N HIS A 420 1.69 -16.95 37.11
CA HIS A 420 3.14 -16.84 37.23
C HIS A 420 3.58 -15.53 36.58
N THR A 421 3.82 -14.53 37.42
CA THR A 421 4.68 -13.38 37.15
C THR A 421 6.12 -13.86 37.04
N ALA A 422 6.69 -13.84 35.84
CA ALA A 422 8.14 -13.96 35.67
C ALA A 422 8.77 -12.55 35.80
N SER A 423 9.69 -12.41 36.75
CA SER A 423 10.41 -11.17 37.04
C SER A 423 11.40 -10.85 35.92
N ILE A 424 11.49 -9.57 35.54
CA ILE A 424 12.32 -8.99 34.46
C ILE A 424 13.82 -9.34 34.59
N ALA A 425 14.28 -9.83 35.74
CA ALA A 425 15.66 -10.22 35.99
C ALA A 425 16.07 -11.61 35.43
N SER A 426 15.13 -12.48 35.05
CA SER A 426 15.47 -13.83 34.52
C SER A 426 15.64 -13.88 32.99
N LEU A 427 15.46 -12.75 32.29
CA LEU A 427 15.54 -12.65 30.82
C LEU A 427 16.92 -12.19 30.30
N ILE A 428 17.91 -12.03 31.18
CA ILE A 428 19.23 -11.42 30.85
C ILE A 428 20.39 -12.44 30.89
N ARG A 429 20.14 -13.74 31.06
CA ARG A 429 21.21 -14.77 30.96
C ARG A 429 21.11 -15.55 29.66
N SER A 430 22.08 -15.32 28.78
CA SER A 430 22.21 -15.93 27.45
C SER A 430 22.98 -17.25 27.43
N GLU A 431 23.33 -17.83 28.59
CA GLU A 431 24.27 -18.96 28.66
C GLU A 431 23.63 -20.35 28.80
N ASP A 432 22.33 -20.46 29.09
CA ASP A 432 21.68 -21.76 29.39
C ASP A 432 20.84 -22.36 28.24
N ARG A 433 20.95 -21.88 26.99
CA ARG A 433 20.22 -22.45 25.84
C ARG A 433 21.03 -23.47 25.02
N GLY A 434 22.14 -23.98 25.56
CA GLY A 434 23.06 -24.86 24.86
C GLY A 434 22.69 -26.36 24.81
N GLU A 435 21.90 -26.88 25.75
CA GLU A 435 21.79 -28.34 25.92
C GLU A 435 20.41 -28.80 26.41
N GLU A 436 19.39 -28.78 25.56
CA GLU A 436 18.25 -29.71 25.73
C GLU A 436 17.90 -30.34 24.38
N GLY A 437 18.30 -31.62 24.25
CA GLY A 437 18.20 -32.41 23.05
C GLY A 437 16.78 -32.84 22.71
N TRP A 438 16.51 -32.93 21.41
CA TRP A 438 15.33 -33.59 20.86
C TRP A 438 15.79 -34.86 20.13
N SER A 439 15.27 -36.02 20.55
CA SER A 439 15.57 -37.33 19.96
C SER A 439 14.79 -37.55 18.66
N PRO A 440 15.31 -38.36 17.71
CA PRO A 440 14.89 -38.35 16.31
C PRO A 440 13.77 -39.35 16.02
N ILE A 441 12.88 -39.00 15.09
CA ILE A 441 12.09 -39.99 14.33
C ILE A 441 12.65 -40.00 12.91
N GLY A 442 13.21 -41.14 12.52
CA GLY A 442 13.90 -41.35 11.26
C GLY A 442 12.97 -41.39 10.04
N GLY A 443 13.55 -41.02 8.89
CA GLY A 443 12.91 -41.11 7.58
C GLY A 443 13.71 -40.39 6.49
N SER A 444 14.88 -40.94 6.14
CA SER A 444 15.65 -40.74 4.89
C SER A 444 15.31 -39.51 4.02
N PHE A 445 16.06 -38.42 4.19
CA PHE A 445 16.34 -37.46 3.11
C PHE A 445 17.83 -37.10 3.14
N ALA A 446 18.55 -37.45 2.08
CA ALA A 446 19.96 -37.08 1.91
C ALA A 446 20.03 -35.66 1.34
N PHE A 447 20.62 -34.74 2.10
CA PHE A 447 21.02 -33.43 1.59
C PHE A 447 22.30 -33.58 0.76
N PRO A 448 22.43 -32.91 -0.40
CA PRO A 448 23.73 -32.76 -1.05
C PRO A 448 24.66 -31.92 -0.17
N PRO A 449 25.99 -32.18 -0.17
CA PRO A 449 26.91 -31.51 0.72
C PRO A 449 27.03 -30.01 0.41
N THR A 450 27.02 -29.20 1.46
CA THR A 450 27.30 -27.76 1.41
C THR A 450 28.73 -27.53 0.92
N PRO A 451 28.98 -26.71 -0.12
CA PRO A 451 30.33 -26.43 -0.58
C PRO A 451 31.08 -25.66 0.50
N THR A 452 32.26 -26.16 0.87
CA THR A 452 33.16 -25.50 1.82
C THR A 452 33.87 -24.32 1.14
N ARG A 453 34.28 -23.35 1.96
CA ARG A 453 34.88 -22.03 1.64
C ARG A 453 36.03 -22.02 0.61
N ALA A 454 36.56 -23.17 0.20
CA ALA A 454 37.57 -23.28 -0.86
C ALA A 454 36.98 -23.33 -2.28
N GLN A 455 35.73 -23.78 -2.46
CA GLN A 455 35.10 -23.90 -3.79
C GLN A 455 34.53 -22.57 -4.33
N ALA A 456 34.31 -21.58 -3.47
CA ALA A 456 33.83 -20.26 -3.87
C ALA A 456 34.91 -19.38 -4.54
N PHE A 457 36.18 -19.78 -4.51
CA PHE A 457 37.29 -19.00 -5.07
C PHE A 457 37.71 -19.41 -6.50
N GLU A 458 37.25 -20.54 -7.02
CA GLU A 458 37.59 -20.98 -8.39
C GLU A 458 36.54 -20.64 -9.47
N GLU A 459 35.27 -20.39 -9.11
CA GLU A 459 34.22 -20.03 -10.09
C GLU A 459 34.31 -18.58 -10.62
N GLY A 460 35.29 -17.79 -10.14
CA GLY A 460 35.49 -16.38 -10.54
C GLY A 460 36.40 -16.14 -11.76
N LYS A 461 36.94 -17.18 -12.42
CA LYS A 461 37.80 -17.02 -13.60
C LYS A 461 37.14 -17.59 -14.86
N GLY A 462 36.28 -16.77 -15.48
CA GLY A 462 35.88 -16.98 -16.88
C GLY A 462 37.08 -16.85 -17.84
N PRO A 463 37.04 -17.50 -19.02
CA PRO A 463 38.19 -17.57 -19.92
C PRO A 463 38.50 -16.21 -20.55
N ARG A 464 39.78 -15.82 -20.51
CA ARG A 464 40.32 -14.74 -21.34
C ARG A 464 40.25 -15.18 -22.81
N ALA A 465 39.49 -14.46 -23.62
CA ALA A 465 39.60 -14.53 -25.06
C ALA A 465 40.81 -13.71 -25.53
N MET A 466 41.64 -14.31 -26.39
CA MET A 466 42.49 -13.59 -27.34
C MET A 466 41.64 -12.95 -28.44
#